data_AF-A0A8H8JV52-F1
#
_entry.id   AF-A0A8H8JV52-F1
#
_cell.length_a   1.000
_cell.length_b   1.000
_cell.length_c   1.000
_cell.angle_alpha   90.00
_cell.angle_beta   90.00
_cell.angle_gamma   90.00
#
_symmetry.space_group_name_H-M   'P 1'
#
loop_
_entity.id
_entity.type
_entity.pdbx_description
1 polymer ?
#
loop_
_entity_poly.entity_id
_entity_poly.type
_entity_poly.pdbx_seq_one_letter_code
_entity_poly.pdbx_strand_id
1 'polypeptide(L)'
;MIRVRRCVAARRFHTSVTCGKQVKKVEDPDQPRPKYIPTPKEQELNTKRRILKAERDERMSISTALTEVKTYMGGFTRPRELRVSNWFPGGEYIRKGKVYEQPVPEAYTPHTVFILESRYRIRTKEPGRPDVYEHIVSMCRADQFTAFVKGRNSPNIEGEARVSMDAAWWPSLGIRAKKEESERWWDEGEDPKQIRLEALGVTENWEQTTPEVLREYLPNPTQYRNNGTKIVEPTPTKTLHPHRKAKTIGEIRAMYEPTLEHEPFWRPLISVTVATRPLGATILRLCRSLPRGLPFYASIQPDDRKTYLSFPARMRLMRLQRIRELTIELARRLEGYYGGIVGIRFNHEDRGRGVRGERLAEPLPDELRIIQVGLANWYRYERERELWELEAKDAGVDIGLLPMDERGRKLDSTGEVMAGQEVVDGTAIWEPEDMEDEENENDKSEEYAAEEGRETAPLDGSSRGDKKV
;
A
#
# COMPACT_ATOMS: atom_id res chain seq x y z
N MET A 1 4.97 3.90 -57.48
CA MET A 1 4.32 2.72 -56.87
C MET A 1 5.22 2.18 -55.77
N ILE A 2 4.74 2.05 -54.52
CA ILE A 2 5.53 1.52 -53.39
C ILE A 2 4.84 0.26 -52.86
N ARG A 3 5.52 -0.89 -52.92
CA ARG A 3 4.99 -2.18 -52.43
C ARG A 3 5.27 -2.33 -50.93
N VAL A 4 4.30 -1.96 -50.10
CA VAL A 4 4.32 -2.22 -48.66
C VAL A 4 4.26 -3.74 -48.41
N ARG A 5 5.39 -4.35 -48.03
CA ARG A 5 5.43 -5.75 -47.59
C ARG A 5 4.82 -5.86 -46.18
N ARG A 6 3.56 -6.30 -46.09
CA ARG A 6 2.97 -6.72 -44.81
C ARG A 6 3.68 -7.98 -44.30
N CYS A 7 4.57 -7.83 -43.34
CA CYS A 7 5.10 -8.95 -42.56
C CYS A 7 3.98 -9.51 -41.66
N VAL A 8 3.27 -10.51 -42.17
CA VAL A 8 2.30 -11.27 -41.37
C VAL A 8 3.10 -12.11 -40.36
N ALA A 9 3.20 -11.61 -39.12
CA ALA A 9 3.78 -12.35 -38.01
C ALA A 9 2.88 -13.54 -37.66
N ALA A 10 3.09 -14.66 -38.35
CA ALA A 10 2.41 -15.91 -38.09
C ALA A 10 2.68 -16.34 -36.64
N ARG A 11 1.65 -16.23 -35.78
CA ARG A 11 1.71 -16.72 -34.40
C ARG A 11 1.95 -18.23 -34.45
N ARG A 12 3.20 -18.65 -34.25
CA ARG A 12 3.52 -20.04 -33.96
C ARG A 12 2.85 -20.38 -32.64
N PHE A 13 1.71 -21.06 -32.71
CA PHE A 13 1.16 -21.74 -31.56
C PHE A 13 2.21 -22.76 -31.12
N HIS A 14 2.87 -22.51 -29.98
CA HIS A 14 3.60 -23.54 -29.28
C HIS A 14 2.58 -24.52 -28.71
N THR A 15 2.12 -25.44 -29.57
CA THR A 15 1.57 -26.73 -29.14
C THR A 15 2.73 -27.49 -28.50
N SER A 16 3.04 -27.15 -27.25
CA SER A 16 3.93 -27.93 -26.40
C SER A 16 3.35 -29.34 -26.36
N VAL A 17 4.01 -30.28 -27.04
CA VAL A 17 3.69 -31.70 -26.90
C VAL A 17 3.87 -32.01 -25.43
N THR A 18 2.76 -32.22 -24.71
CA THR A 18 2.77 -32.51 -23.27
C THR A 18 3.35 -33.90 -23.11
N CYS A 19 4.68 -33.96 -23.02
CA CYS A 19 5.46 -35.18 -22.93
C CYS A 19 4.89 -36.06 -21.82
N GLY A 20 4.61 -37.32 -22.17
CA GLY A 20 3.87 -38.31 -21.38
C GLY A 20 3.31 -37.84 -20.04
N LYS A 21 2.07 -37.34 -20.03
CA LYS A 21 1.25 -37.45 -18.82
C LYS A 21 1.23 -38.94 -18.46
N GLN A 22 1.98 -39.31 -17.42
CA GLN A 22 1.95 -40.67 -16.91
C GLN A 22 0.49 -40.98 -16.59
N VAL A 23 -0.01 -42.08 -17.13
CA VAL A 23 -1.36 -42.55 -16.81
C VAL A 23 -1.33 -42.89 -15.33
N LYS A 24 -1.82 -41.99 -14.47
CA LYS A 24 -1.89 -42.21 -13.02
C LYS A 24 -2.61 -43.55 -12.84
N LYS A 25 -1.86 -44.54 -12.35
CA LYS A 25 -2.32 -45.92 -12.22
C LYS A 25 -3.61 -45.89 -11.43
N VAL A 26 -4.71 -46.37 -12.00
CA VAL A 26 -6.01 -46.32 -11.32
C VAL A 26 -5.92 -47.25 -10.13
N GLU A 27 -5.79 -46.65 -8.95
CA GLU A 27 -5.78 -47.35 -7.67
C GLU A 27 -7.17 -47.94 -7.45
N ASP A 28 -7.25 -49.22 -7.08
CA ASP A 28 -8.53 -49.88 -6.80
C ASP A 28 -9.29 -49.10 -5.71
N PRO A 29 -10.57 -48.73 -5.94
CA PRO A 29 -11.33 -47.93 -4.98
C PRO A 29 -11.57 -48.65 -3.65
N ASP A 30 -11.52 -49.99 -3.67
CA ASP A 30 -11.74 -50.85 -2.51
C ASP A 30 -10.48 -51.09 -1.66
N GLN A 31 -9.29 -50.69 -2.13
CA GLN A 31 -8.05 -50.83 -1.35
C GLN A 31 -7.89 -49.66 -0.36
N PRO A 32 -7.89 -49.90 0.97
CA PRO A 32 -7.74 -48.82 1.93
C PRO A 32 -6.32 -48.24 1.86
N ARG A 33 -6.22 -46.97 1.44
CA ARG A 33 -4.94 -46.25 1.34
C ARG A 33 -4.16 -46.37 2.68
N PRO A 34 -2.86 -46.71 2.65
CA PRO A 34 -2.06 -46.75 3.86
C PRO A 34 -2.05 -45.36 4.52
N LYS A 35 -2.23 -45.30 5.84
CA LYS A 35 -2.17 -44.03 6.58
C LYS A 35 -0.74 -43.49 6.53
N TYR A 36 -0.54 -42.43 5.76
CA TYR A 36 0.72 -41.70 5.72
C TYR A 36 1.07 -41.18 7.11
N ILE A 37 2.30 -41.48 7.55
CA ILE A 37 2.87 -41.01 8.82
C ILE A 37 3.91 -39.94 8.46
N PRO A 38 3.67 -38.65 8.78
CA PRO A 38 4.62 -37.59 8.44
C PRO A 38 5.93 -37.79 9.21
N THR A 39 7.05 -37.56 8.53
CA THR A 39 8.40 -37.57 9.14
C THR A 39 8.56 -36.43 10.15
N PRO A 40 9.54 -36.48 11.06
CA PRO A 40 9.74 -35.42 12.06
C PRO A 40 9.89 -34.01 11.47
N LYS A 41 10.59 -33.87 10.32
CA LYS A 41 10.73 -32.58 9.63
C LYS A 41 9.40 -32.07 9.07
N GLU A 42 8.57 -32.95 8.54
CA GLU A 42 7.23 -32.59 8.08
C GLU A 42 6.31 -32.26 9.26
N GLN A 43 6.47 -32.90 10.42
CA GLN A 43 5.76 -32.54 11.65
C GLN A 43 6.15 -31.13 12.14
N GLU A 44 7.44 -30.80 12.17
CA GLU A 44 7.94 -29.45 12.48
C GLU A 44 7.39 -28.39 11.52
N LEU A 45 7.45 -28.65 10.20
CA LEU A 45 6.92 -27.74 9.18
C LEU A 45 5.40 -27.58 9.28
N ASN A 46 4.66 -28.67 9.52
CA ASN A 46 3.22 -28.61 9.74
C ASN A 46 2.86 -27.84 11.02
N THR A 47 3.65 -27.97 12.08
CA THR A 47 3.47 -27.20 13.32
C THR A 47 3.70 -25.70 13.05
N LYS A 48 4.80 -25.34 12.37
CA LYS A 48 5.06 -23.94 11.95
C LYS A 48 3.93 -23.37 11.09
N ARG A 49 3.45 -24.12 10.09
CA ARG A 49 2.30 -23.74 9.26
C ARG A 49 1.02 -23.53 10.08
N ARG A 50 0.75 -24.37 11.08
CA ARG A 50 -0.41 -24.22 11.99
C ARG A 50 -0.29 -23.00 12.91
N ILE A 51 0.90 -22.70 13.44
CA ILE A 51 1.17 -21.52 14.27
C ILE A 51 0.88 -20.24 13.48
N LEU A 52 1.42 -20.12 12.26
CA LEU A 52 1.13 -19.00 11.34
C LEU A 52 -0.36 -18.95 10.98
N LYS A 53 -1.00 -20.11 10.75
CA LYS A 53 -2.44 -20.19 10.48
C LYS A 53 -3.30 -19.74 11.66
N ALA A 54 -2.90 -20.01 12.91
CA ALA A 54 -3.62 -19.57 14.11
C ALA A 54 -3.69 -18.04 14.24
N GLU A 55 -2.63 -17.33 13.81
CA GLU A 55 -2.61 -15.87 13.70
C GLU A 55 -3.39 -15.37 12.46
N ARG A 56 -3.22 -16.02 11.30
CA ARG A 56 -3.94 -15.67 10.06
C ARG A 56 -5.46 -15.82 10.18
N ASP A 57 -5.96 -16.84 10.88
CA ASP A 57 -7.40 -17.02 11.14
C ASP A 57 -7.95 -15.95 12.12
N GLU A 58 -7.15 -15.44 13.04
CA GLU A 58 -7.49 -14.28 13.87
C GLU A 58 -7.52 -12.98 13.04
N ARG A 59 -6.45 -12.71 12.26
CA ARG A 59 -6.36 -11.59 11.29
C ARG A 59 -7.55 -11.57 10.33
N MET A 60 -7.94 -12.74 9.81
CA MET A 60 -9.13 -12.87 8.96
C MET A 60 -10.45 -12.65 9.70
N SER A 61 -10.54 -13.00 10.99
CA SER A 61 -11.73 -12.77 11.80
C SER A 61 -11.90 -11.28 12.16
N ILE A 62 -10.83 -10.61 12.59
CA ILE A 62 -10.78 -9.15 12.79
C ILE A 62 -11.16 -8.43 11.48
N SER A 63 -10.53 -8.81 10.36
CA SER A 63 -10.82 -8.20 9.06
C SER A 63 -12.26 -8.47 8.58
N THR A 64 -12.87 -9.59 8.97
CA THR A 64 -14.27 -9.91 8.65
C THR A 64 -15.26 -9.08 9.47
N ALA A 65 -14.87 -8.66 10.69
CA ALA A 65 -15.66 -7.76 11.52
C ALA A 65 -15.59 -6.29 11.05
N LEU A 66 -14.39 -5.83 10.65
CA LEU A 66 -14.12 -4.44 10.21
C LEU A 66 -14.45 -4.14 8.73
N THR A 67 -14.81 -5.16 7.93
CA THR A 67 -15.24 -4.93 6.54
C THR A 67 -16.76 -4.88 6.42
N GLU A 68 -17.27 -3.82 5.77
CA GLU A 68 -18.69 -3.64 5.43
C GLU A 68 -19.34 -4.95 4.96
N VAL A 69 -20.54 -5.24 5.45
CA VAL A 69 -21.32 -6.39 4.99
C VAL A 69 -21.88 -6.07 3.60
N LYS A 70 -21.66 -6.96 2.63
CA LYS A 70 -22.15 -6.77 1.26
C LYS A 70 -23.68 -6.88 1.22
N THR A 71 -24.34 -5.73 1.11
CA THR A 71 -25.77 -5.61 0.80
C THR A 71 -26.05 -6.06 -0.64
N TYR A 72 -27.05 -6.92 -0.82
CA TYR A 72 -27.58 -7.30 -2.13
C TYR A 72 -28.81 -6.45 -2.48
N MET A 73 -29.36 -6.62 -3.69
CA MET A 73 -30.57 -5.91 -4.11
C MET A 73 -31.72 -6.23 -3.14
N GLY A 74 -32.45 -5.19 -2.70
CA GLY A 74 -33.45 -5.29 -1.63
C GLY A 74 -32.89 -5.17 -0.20
N GLY A 75 -31.60 -4.84 -0.03
CA GLY A 75 -30.98 -4.56 1.28
C GLY A 75 -30.55 -5.79 2.08
N PHE A 76 -30.99 -6.99 1.69
CA PHE A 76 -30.60 -8.24 2.35
C PHE A 76 -29.08 -8.48 2.32
N THR A 77 -28.54 -8.88 3.46
CA THR A 77 -27.15 -9.30 3.62
C THR A 77 -27.06 -10.83 3.75
N ARG A 78 -26.22 -11.48 2.96
CA ARG A 78 -25.90 -12.91 3.18
C ARG A 78 -25.11 -13.04 4.50
N PRO A 79 -25.53 -13.91 5.45
CA PRO A 79 -24.73 -14.18 6.64
C PRO A 79 -23.32 -14.64 6.27
N ARG A 80 -22.30 -14.09 6.94
CA ARG A 80 -20.92 -14.59 6.86
C ARG A 80 -20.75 -15.71 7.91
N GLU A 81 -20.06 -16.77 7.53
CA GLU A 81 -19.67 -17.81 8.49
C GLU A 81 -18.59 -17.26 9.44
N LEU A 82 -18.78 -17.43 10.74
CA LEU A 82 -17.77 -17.08 11.75
C LEU A 82 -16.74 -18.22 11.79
N ARG A 83 -15.49 -17.99 11.35
CA ARG A 83 -14.45 -19.06 11.37
C ARG A 83 -14.35 -19.76 12.72
N VAL A 84 -14.54 -19.01 13.80
CA VAL A 84 -14.52 -19.46 15.20
C VAL A 84 -15.61 -20.48 15.54
N SER A 85 -16.75 -20.52 14.84
CA SER A 85 -17.78 -21.54 15.11
C SER A 85 -17.33 -22.97 14.79
N ASN A 86 -16.27 -23.14 14.00
CA ASN A 86 -15.62 -24.44 13.81
C ASN A 86 -14.96 -24.99 15.08
N TRP A 87 -14.68 -24.13 16.08
CA TRP A 87 -14.17 -24.46 17.42
C TRP A 87 -15.25 -24.49 18.51
N PHE A 88 -16.53 -24.28 18.19
CA PHE A 88 -17.63 -24.47 19.14
C PHE A 88 -17.88 -25.97 19.39
N PRO A 89 -18.57 -26.37 20.48
CA PRO A 89 -18.98 -27.76 20.69
C PRO A 89 -19.76 -28.31 19.49
N GLY A 90 -19.35 -29.47 18.97
CA GLY A 90 -19.90 -30.05 17.72
C GLY A 90 -19.38 -29.42 16.42
N GLY A 91 -18.61 -28.32 16.50
CA GLY A 91 -18.01 -27.62 15.38
C GLY A 91 -17.02 -28.47 14.59
N GLU A 92 -16.79 -28.10 13.32
CA GLU A 92 -16.16 -29.00 12.36
C GLU A 92 -14.71 -29.39 12.70
N TYR A 93 -13.97 -28.51 13.37
CA TYR A 93 -12.57 -28.76 13.71
C TYR A 93 -12.46 -29.70 14.92
N ILE A 94 -13.39 -29.62 15.87
CA ILE A 94 -13.51 -30.61 16.96
C ILE A 94 -13.89 -31.97 16.38
N ARG A 95 -14.88 -32.02 15.47
CA ARG A 95 -15.30 -33.25 14.77
C ARG A 95 -14.17 -33.90 13.96
N LYS A 96 -13.28 -33.09 13.36
CA LYS A 96 -12.08 -33.54 12.64
C LYS A 96 -10.87 -33.84 13.54
N GLY A 97 -11.00 -33.71 14.87
CA GLY A 97 -9.90 -33.94 15.80
C GLY A 97 -8.72 -32.97 15.64
N LYS A 98 -8.94 -31.77 15.08
CA LYS A 98 -7.87 -30.79 14.90
C LYS A 98 -7.40 -30.28 16.26
N VAL A 99 -6.10 -30.34 16.48
CA VAL A 99 -5.43 -29.64 17.59
C VAL A 99 -5.31 -28.15 17.25
N TYR A 100 -5.45 -27.31 18.26
CA TYR A 100 -5.16 -25.88 18.19
C TYR A 100 -3.72 -25.66 18.66
N GLU A 101 -2.87 -25.11 17.80
CA GLU A 101 -1.52 -24.68 18.18
C GLU A 101 -1.54 -23.22 18.64
N GLN A 102 -0.68 -22.87 19.59
CA GLN A 102 -0.55 -21.48 20.07
C GLN A 102 0.18 -20.60 19.03
N PRO A 103 -0.28 -19.36 18.77
CA PRO A 103 0.42 -18.40 17.91
C PRO A 103 1.72 -17.88 18.57
N VAL A 104 2.56 -17.18 17.80
CA VAL A 104 3.86 -16.67 18.28
C VAL A 104 3.66 -15.59 19.36
N PRO A 105 4.35 -15.63 20.52
CA PRO A 105 4.16 -14.65 21.60
C PRO A 105 4.47 -13.20 21.18
N GLU A 106 5.40 -13.00 20.26
CA GLU A 106 5.75 -11.68 19.71
C GLU A 106 4.56 -10.98 19.03
N ALA A 107 3.61 -11.75 18.48
CA ALA A 107 2.39 -11.22 17.85
C ALA A 107 1.43 -10.56 18.88
N TYR A 108 1.67 -10.76 20.17
CA TYR A 108 0.88 -10.20 21.28
C TYR A 108 1.63 -9.09 22.04
N THR A 109 2.64 -8.51 21.40
CA THR A 109 3.23 -7.22 21.80
C THR A 109 2.50 -6.05 21.13
N PRO A 110 2.49 -4.85 21.73
CA PRO A 110 1.89 -3.67 21.10
C PRO A 110 2.55 -3.33 19.76
N HIS A 111 1.74 -3.06 18.74
CA HIS A 111 2.18 -2.72 17.39
C HIS A 111 1.64 -1.35 16.98
N THR A 112 2.46 -0.59 16.24
CA THR A 112 2.10 0.72 15.71
C THR A 112 2.00 0.65 14.19
N VAL A 113 0.82 0.96 13.66
CA VAL A 113 0.56 1.18 12.23
C VAL A 113 0.71 2.67 11.94
N PHE A 114 1.37 3.04 10.85
CA PHE A 114 1.68 4.45 10.60
C PHE A 114 1.68 4.80 9.10
N ILE A 115 1.54 6.10 8.85
CA ILE A 115 1.71 6.70 7.53
C ILE A 115 2.87 7.69 7.63
N LEU A 116 3.96 7.44 6.91
CA LEU A 116 5.02 8.43 6.69
C LEU A 116 4.73 9.20 5.41
N GLU A 117 4.93 10.51 5.41
CA GLU A 117 4.91 11.36 4.22
C GLU A 117 6.28 12.00 4.00
N SER A 118 6.69 12.10 2.73
CA SER A 118 7.90 12.82 2.32
C SER A 118 7.79 14.34 2.57
N ARG A 119 8.87 14.96 3.06
CA ARG A 119 8.99 16.41 3.28
C ARG A 119 8.85 17.21 1.99
N TYR A 120 9.33 16.65 0.88
CA TYR A 120 9.38 17.30 -0.43
C TYR A 120 8.62 16.46 -1.48
N ARG A 121 8.07 17.14 -2.51
CA ARG A 121 7.55 16.46 -3.71
C ARG A 121 8.64 15.59 -4.33
N ILE A 122 8.25 14.43 -4.85
CA ILE A 122 9.12 13.47 -5.53
C ILE A 122 8.85 13.51 -7.03
N ARG A 123 9.92 13.48 -7.83
CA ARG A 123 9.84 13.50 -9.29
C ARG A 123 9.33 12.17 -9.83
N THR A 124 8.19 12.20 -10.50
CA THR A 124 7.68 10.97 -11.13
C THR A 124 8.45 10.69 -12.43
N LYS A 125 8.86 9.43 -12.64
CA LYS A 125 9.54 9.00 -13.88
C LYS A 125 8.59 8.94 -15.10
N GLU A 126 7.28 8.83 -14.86
CA GLU A 126 6.25 8.69 -15.88
C GLU A 126 5.84 10.06 -16.42
N PRO A 127 5.92 10.32 -17.75
CA PRO A 127 5.50 11.60 -18.31
C PRO A 127 4.00 11.84 -18.11
N GLY A 128 3.62 13.08 -17.80
CA GLY A 128 2.23 13.49 -17.56
C GLY A 128 1.66 13.16 -16.17
N ARG A 129 2.39 12.42 -15.31
CA ARG A 129 2.01 12.24 -13.91
C ARG A 129 2.63 13.36 -13.05
N PRO A 130 1.84 14.10 -12.25
CA PRO A 130 2.39 15.19 -11.46
C PRO A 130 3.34 14.70 -10.37
N ASP A 131 4.30 15.55 -10.00
CA ASP A 131 5.16 15.31 -8.84
C ASP A 131 4.33 15.36 -7.55
N VAL A 132 4.49 14.38 -6.67
CA VAL A 132 3.63 14.18 -5.49
C VAL A 132 4.45 14.01 -4.23
N TYR A 133 3.83 14.26 -3.07
CA TYR A 133 4.33 13.72 -1.81
C TYR A 133 4.06 12.21 -1.79
N GLU A 134 5.11 11.43 -1.67
CA GLU A 134 4.99 9.98 -1.49
C GLU A 134 4.62 9.64 -0.04
N HIS A 135 3.90 8.53 0.12
CA HIS A 135 3.35 8.06 1.38
C HIS A 135 3.69 6.58 1.59
N ILE A 136 4.50 6.29 2.60
CA ILE A 136 4.77 4.91 3.06
C ILE A 136 3.72 4.55 4.10
N VAL A 137 3.03 3.42 3.93
CA VAL A 137 2.06 2.89 4.91
C VAL A 137 2.55 1.53 5.37
N SER A 138 2.91 1.43 6.65
CA SER A 138 3.57 0.25 7.21
C SER A 138 3.20 0.06 8.69
N MET A 139 3.78 -0.96 9.32
CA MET A 139 3.62 -1.32 10.73
C MET A 139 4.96 -1.75 11.30
N CYS A 140 5.16 -1.53 12.60
CA CYS A 140 6.25 -2.08 13.39
C CYS A 140 5.76 -2.40 14.82
N ARG A 141 6.60 -3.02 15.65
CA ARG A 141 6.35 -3.03 17.11
C ARG A 141 6.39 -1.60 17.66
N ALA A 142 5.62 -1.32 18.71
CA ALA A 142 5.45 0.04 19.22
C ALA A 142 6.73 0.64 19.82
N ASP A 143 7.58 -0.20 20.42
CA ASP A 143 8.90 0.15 20.96
C ASP A 143 9.93 0.51 19.87
N GLN A 144 9.75 0.00 18.64
CA GLN A 144 10.65 0.21 17.51
C GLN A 144 10.24 1.37 16.58
N PHE A 145 9.10 2.03 16.81
CA PHE A 145 8.57 3.03 15.89
C PHE A 145 9.49 4.23 15.65
N THR A 146 10.04 4.82 16.71
CA THR A 146 11.00 5.94 16.61
C THR A 146 12.32 5.51 15.96
N ALA A 147 12.76 4.27 16.22
CA ALA A 147 13.93 3.68 15.57
C ALA A 147 13.71 3.46 14.07
N PHE A 148 12.53 2.98 13.65
CA PHE A 148 12.16 2.82 12.24
C PHE A 148 12.13 4.18 11.51
N VAL A 149 11.56 5.22 12.12
CA VAL A 149 11.55 6.58 11.55
C VAL A 149 12.97 7.16 11.47
N LYS A 150 13.84 6.96 12.49
CA LYS A 150 15.27 7.33 12.42
C LYS A 150 15.98 6.58 11.28
N GLY A 151 15.74 5.28 11.15
CA GLY A 151 16.34 4.41 10.12
C GLY A 151 15.96 4.80 8.69
N ARG A 152 14.67 5.07 8.43
CA ARG A 152 14.20 5.56 7.11
C ARG A 152 14.79 6.92 6.74
N ASN A 153 15.24 7.71 7.72
CA ASN A 153 15.93 8.99 7.53
C ASN A 153 17.46 8.88 7.60
N SER A 154 18.04 7.67 7.66
CA SER A 154 19.49 7.49 7.72
C SER A 154 20.14 7.58 6.32
N PRO A 155 21.43 7.94 6.22
CA PRO A 155 22.18 7.83 4.96
C PRO A 155 22.38 6.37 4.51
N ASN A 156 22.15 5.39 5.39
CA ASN A 156 22.32 3.97 5.09
C ASN A 156 21.04 3.30 4.59
N ILE A 157 19.94 4.05 4.39
CA ILE A 157 18.68 3.47 3.91
C ILE A 157 18.79 2.98 2.46
N GLU A 158 18.25 1.79 2.19
CA GLU A 158 18.21 1.16 0.87
C GLU A 158 16.77 1.09 0.31
N GLY A 159 16.59 0.39 -0.81
CA GLY A 159 15.29 0.14 -1.44
C GLY A 159 14.58 1.38 -1.95
N GLU A 160 13.24 1.30 -2.06
CA GLU A 160 12.41 2.37 -2.62
C GLU A 160 12.57 3.70 -1.88
N ALA A 161 12.55 3.67 -0.54
CA ALA A 161 12.67 4.85 0.31
C ALA A 161 13.90 5.71 0.00
N ARG A 162 14.99 5.10 -0.48
CA ARG A 162 16.21 5.80 -0.92
C ARG A 162 16.11 6.37 -2.34
N VAL A 163 15.51 5.63 -3.27
CA VAL A 163 15.22 6.11 -4.64
C VAL A 163 14.31 7.33 -4.61
N SER A 164 13.33 7.33 -3.70
CA SER A 164 12.44 8.44 -3.39
C SER A 164 13.19 9.69 -2.93
N MET A 165 14.17 9.55 -2.03
CA MET A 165 15.03 10.65 -1.57
C MET A 165 15.91 11.19 -2.70
N ASP A 166 16.53 10.31 -3.51
CA ASP A 166 17.35 10.72 -4.66
C ASP A 166 16.51 11.46 -5.74
N ALA A 167 15.21 11.16 -5.84
CA ALA A 167 14.28 11.76 -6.79
C ALA A 167 13.55 13.03 -6.28
N ALA A 168 13.77 13.45 -5.03
CA ALA A 168 13.00 14.52 -4.41
C ALA A 168 13.42 15.96 -4.80
N TRP A 169 12.47 16.89 -4.69
CA TRP A 169 12.66 18.33 -4.88
C TRP A 169 13.29 19.02 -3.65
N TRP A 170 14.49 18.57 -3.28
CA TRP A 170 15.29 19.18 -2.22
C TRP A 170 15.58 20.68 -2.49
N PRO A 171 15.40 21.57 -1.50
CA PRO A 171 15.71 23.00 -1.66
C PRO A 171 17.17 23.26 -2.05
N SER A 172 18.12 22.51 -1.48
CA SER A 172 19.57 22.61 -1.72
C SER A 172 19.99 22.27 -3.16
N LEU A 173 19.18 21.51 -3.91
CA LEU A 173 19.43 21.29 -5.34
C LEU A 173 19.22 22.56 -6.18
N GLY A 174 18.59 23.58 -5.60
CA GLY A 174 18.10 24.77 -6.25
C GLY A 174 16.78 24.46 -6.95
N ILE A 175 15.68 25.02 -6.42
CA ILE A 175 14.39 25.01 -7.11
C ILE A 175 14.53 25.89 -8.36
N ARG A 176 15.01 25.29 -9.45
CA ARG A 176 14.51 25.64 -10.77
C ARG A 176 13.02 25.36 -10.74
N ALA A 177 12.25 26.39 -10.39
CA ALA A 177 10.97 26.56 -11.03
C ALA A 177 11.28 26.44 -12.53
N LYS A 178 10.78 25.37 -13.16
CA LYS A 178 10.65 25.40 -14.60
C LYS A 178 9.79 26.63 -14.88
N LYS A 179 10.39 27.69 -15.42
CA LYS A 179 9.70 28.34 -16.55
C LYS A 179 9.42 27.17 -17.47
N GLU A 180 8.15 26.80 -17.57
CA GLU A 180 7.75 25.74 -18.49
C GLU A 180 8.25 26.22 -19.86
N GLU A 181 9.25 25.51 -20.40
CA GLU A 181 9.67 25.68 -21.77
C GLU A 181 8.46 25.22 -22.57
N SER A 182 7.62 26.20 -22.93
CA SER A 182 6.22 26.02 -23.29
C SER A 182 6.12 24.87 -24.26
N GLU A 183 5.50 23.77 -23.82
CA GLU A 183 5.62 22.45 -24.48
C GLU A 183 5.38 22.65 -25.97
N ARG A 184 6.39 22.33 -26.78
CA ARG A 184 6.42 22.77 -28.17
C ARG A 184 5.50 21.89 -29.01
N TRP A 185 4.21 22.19 -28.94
CA TRP A 185 3.11 21.50 -29.61
C TRP A 185 3.04 21.75 -31.13
N TRP A 186 4.15 22.22 -31.74
CA TRP A 186 4.26 22.61 -33.14
C TRP A 186 5.68 22.29 -33.68
N ASP A 187 5.76 21.91 -34.95
CA ASP A 187 6.96 21.33 -35.55
C ASP A 187 8.06 22.37 -35.91
N GLU A 188 9.16 21.87 -36.45
CA GLU A 188 10.35 22.63 -36.89
C GLU A 188 10.10 23.42 -38.19
N GLY A 189 9.25 24.46 -38.09
CA GLY A 189 8.98 25.41 -39.16
C GLY A 189 7.67 26.19 -39.01
N GLU A 190 6.78 25.73 -38.14
CA GLU A 190 5.41 26.26 -38.00
C GLU A 190 5.33 27.49 -37.07
N ASP A 191 4.43 28.44 -37.35
CA ASP A 191 4.11 29.54 -36.43
C ASP A 191 2.99 29.08 -35.45
N PRO A 192 3.25 28.95 -34.14
CA PRO A 192 2.25 28.53 -33.16
C PRO A 192 1.05 29.50 -33.06
N LYS A 193 1.18 30.74 -33.54
CA LYS A 193 0.04 31.66 -33.64
C LYS A 193 -0.93 31.24 -34.73
N GLN A 194 -0.43 30.72 -35.86
CA GLN A 194 -1.26 30.29 -36.98
C GLN A 194 -2.05 29.03 -36.60
N ILE A 195 -1.40 27.99 -36.08
CA ILE A 195 -2.09 26.77 -35.64
C ILE A 195 -3.09 27.08 -34.51
N ARG A 196 -2.81 28.07 -33.65
CA ARG A 196 -3.74 28.48 -32.57
C ARG A 196 -4.96 29.24 -33.10
N LEU A 197 -4.83 29.99 -34.20
CA LEU A 197 -5.96 30.62 -34.88
C LEU A 197 -6.79 29.59 -35.63
N GLU A 198 -6.14 28.65 -36.32
CA GLU A 198 -6.77 27.53 -37.03
C GLU A 198 -7.56 26.62 -36.05
N ALA A 199 -6.97 26.27 -34.90
CA ALA A 199 -7.64 25.51 -33.83
C ALA A 199 -8.80 26.28 -33.16
N LEU A 200 -8.87 27.61 -33.32
CA LEU A 200 -10.00 28.45 -32.92
C LEU A 200 -11.03 28.66 -34.06
N GLY A 201 -10.83 28.01 -35.21
CA GLY A 201 -11.69 28.14 -36.40
C GLY A 201 -11.53 29.46 -37.17
N VAL A 202 -10.49 30.24 -36.88
CA VAL A 202 -10.22 31.54 -37.52
C VAL A 202 -9.40 31.32 -38.79
N THR A 203 -10.09 31.10 -39.90
CA THR A 203 -9.49 31.04 -41.25
C THR A 203 -9.18 32.45 -41.79
N GLU A 204 -8.56 32.51 -42.98
CA GLU A 204 -7.82 33.69 -43.47
C GLU A 204 -8.64 35.00 -43.62
N ASN A 205 -9.98 34.96 -43.63
CA ASN A 205 -10.85 36.14 -43.60
C ASN A 205 -11.03 36.74 -42.18
N TRP A 206 -9.98 36.68 -41.33
CA TRP A 206 -10.01 37.17 -39.95
C TRP A 206 -10.44 38.64 -39.82
N GLU A 207 -10.16 39.48 -40.83
CA GLU A 207 -10.57 40.89 -40.87
C GLU A 207 -12.10 41.09 -40.88
N GLN A 208 -12.86 40.15 -41.45
CA GLN A 208 -14.32 40.28 -41.60
C GLN A 208 -15.12 39.63 -40.46
N THR A 209 -14.56 38.63 -39.78
CA THR A 209 -15.29 37.80 -38.79
C THR A 209 -14.88 38.05 -37.33
N THR A 210 -13.85 38.86 -37.07
CA THR A 210 -13.43 39.17 -35.69
C THR A 210 -14.35 40.20 -35.02
N PRO A 211 -14.94 39.88 -33.84
CA PRO A 211 -15.63 40.88 -33.02
C PRO A 211 -14.71 42.03 -32.65
N GLU A 212 -15.20 43.26 -32.76
CA GLU A 212 -14.40 44.49 -32.69
C GLU A 212 -13.57 44.61 -31.40
N VAL A 213 -14.14 44.17 -30.27
CA VAL A 213 -13.51 44.11 -28.93
C VAL A 213 -12.22 43.27 -28.90
N LEU A 214 -12.04 42.29 -29.80
CA LEU A 214 -10.83 41.48 -29.86
C LEU A 214 -9.73 42.10 -30.73
N ARG A 215 -10.02 43.11 -31.55
CA ARG A 215 -9.01 43.75 -32.41
C ARG A 215 -8.00 44.58 -31.60
N GLU A 216 -8.42 45.22 -30.50
CA GLU A 216 -7.52 46.00 -29.63
C GLU A 216 -6.45 45.15 -28.94
N TYR A 217 -6.71 43.85 -28.75
CA TYR A 217 -5.77 42.91 -28.12
C TYR A 217 -4.92 42.10 -29.12
N LEU A 218 -5.16 42.25 -30.42
CA LEU A 218 -4.38 41.60 -31.48
C LEU A 218 -3.33 42.58 -32.04
N PRO A 219 -2.02 42.25 -32.01
CA PRO A 219 -1.00 43.15 -32.51
C PRO A 219 -1.11 43.31 -34.03
N ASN A 220 -1.15 44.57 -34.49
CA ASN A 220 -1.31 44.94 -35.90
C ASN A 220 -0.39 44.11 -36.83
N PRO A 221 -0.92 43.41 -37.84
CA PRO A 221 -0.12 42.55 -38.73
C PRO A 221 0.74 43.34 -39.73
N THR A 222 0.71 44.68 -39.72
CA THR A 222 1.43 45.57 -40.65
C THR A 222 2.97 45.59 -40.49
N GLN A 223 3.56 44.53 -39.93
CA GLN A 223 5.02 44.32 -39.84
C GLN A 223 5.59 43.48 -40.99
N TYR A 224 4.84 43.28 -42.08
CA TYR A 224 5.37 42.71 -43.33
C TYR A 224 5.78 43.82 -44.31
N ARG A 225 6.90 43.63 -45.01
CA ARG A 225 7.25 44.45 -46.17
C ARG A 225 6.39 44.05 -47.38
N ASN A 226 6.22 44.95 -48.34
CA ASN A 226 5.38 44.75 -49.55
C ASN A 226 5.72 43.49 -50.37
N ASN A 227 6.91 42.91 -50.18
CA ASN A 227 7.36 41.65 -50.77
C ASN A 227 7.14 40.42 -49.84
N GLY A 228 6.08 40.44 -49.01
CA GLY A 228 5.62 39.30 -48.20
C GLY A 228 6.53 38.85 -47.06
N THR A 229 7.66 39.53 -46.84
CA THR A 229 8.65 39.15 -45.82
C THR A 229 8.49 39.98 -44.56
N LYS A 230 8.44 39.31 -43.41
CA LYS A 230 8.23 39.93 -42.09
C LYS A 230 9.47 40.72 -41.69
N ILE A 231 9.28 41.91 -41.11
CA ILE A 231 10.36 42.64 -40.43
C ILE A 231 10.62 41.93 -39.11
N VAL A 232 11.42 40.87 -39.18
CA VAL A 232 12.01 40.23 -38.01
C VAL A 232 13.09 41.17 -37.49
N GLU A 233 12.78 41.96 -36.46
CA GLU A 233 13.82 42.53 -35.61
C GLU A 233 14.77 41.40 -35.19
N PRO A 234 16.10 41.61 -35.23
CA PRO A 234 17.05 40.53 -34.98
C PRO A 234 16.87 40.01 -33.56
N THR A 235 16.13 38.90 -33.44
CA THR A 235 15.69 38.34 -32.17
C THR A 235 16.94 38.13 -31.32
N PRO A 236 17.07 38.81 -30.16
CA PRO A 236 18.34 38.93 -29.46
C PRO A 236 18.88 37.54 -29.20
N THR A 237 20.04 37.23 -29.83
CA THR A 237 20.53 35.87 -30.06
C THR A 237 20.40 35.07 -28.78
N LYS A 238 19.42 34.14 -28.74
CA LYS A 238 19.07 33.40 -27.51
C LYS A 238 20.36 32.87 -26.91
N THR A 239 20.80 33.47 -25.80
CA THR A 239 22.05 33.07 -25.16
C THR A 239 21.88 31.62 -24.76
N LEU A 240 22.56 30.73 -25.50
CA LEU A 240 22.58 29.30 -25.28
C LEU A 240 23.28 29.07 -23.95
N HIS A 241 22.52 29.21 -22.86
CA HIS A 241 22.95 28.86 -21.52
C HIS A 241 23.37 27.40 -21.60
N PRO A 242 24.68 27.09 -21.42
CA PRO A 242 25.18 25.76 -21.68
C PRO A 242 24.40 24.77 -20.82
N HIS A 243 23.92 23.67 -21.43
CA HIS A 243 23.16 22.65 -20.73
C HIS A 243 23.96 22.22 -19.49
N ARG A 244 23.53 22.68 -18.30
CA ARG A 244 24.20 22.32 -17.06
C ARG A 244 24.18 20.81 -16.97
N LYS A 245 25.36 20.20 -16.85
CA LYS A 245 25.51 18.76 -16.67
C LYS A 245 24.53 18.30 -15.59
N ALA A 246 23.79 17.23 -15.86
CA ALA A 246 22.95 16.63 -14.83
C ALA A 246 23.85 16.23 -13.66
N LYS A 247 23.48 16.65 -12.44
CA LYS A 247 24.22 16.28 -11.22
C LYS A 247 24.19 14.76 -11.08
N THR A 248 25.31 14.16 -10.74
CA THR A 248 25.36 12.72 -10.42
C THR A 248 24.57 12.43 -9.14
N ILE A 249 24.15 11.17 -8.95
CA ILE A 249 23.44 10.75 -7.74
C ILE A 249 24.32 10.99 -6.50
N GLY A 250 25.65 10.79 -6.60
CA GLY A 250 26.59 11.09 -5.51
C GLY A 250 26.60 12.58 -5.11
N GLU A 251 26.59 13.50 -6.07
CA GLU A 251 26.45 14.94 -5.79
C GLU A 251 25.11 15.24 -5.10
N ILE A 252 24.00 14.68 -5.60
CA ILE A 252 22.65 14.89 -5.05
C ILE A 252 22.62 14.50 -3.57
N ARG A 253 23.14 13.31 -3.24
CA ARG A 253 23.24 12.75 -1.89
C ARG A 253 24.08 13.63 -0.96
N ALA A 254 25.27 14.03 -1.40
CA ALA A 254 26.15 14.90 -0.63
C ALA A 254 25.55 16.28 -0.27
N MET A 255 24.50 16.74 -0.97
CA MET A 255 23.78 17.99 -0.64
C MET A 255 22.52 17.80 0.23
N TYR A 256 22.06 16.57 0.47
CA TYR A 256 20.89 16.32 1.32
C TYR A 256 21.21 15.49 2.57
N GLU A 257 22.18 14.57 2.53
CA GLU A 257 22.47 13.69 3.67
C GLU A 257 22.81 14.45 4.98
N PRO A 258 23.60 15.54 4.97
CA PRO A 258 23.82 16.35 6.17
C PRO A 258 22.55 17.03 6.71
N THR A 259 21.51 17.22 5.89
CA THR A 259 20.25 17.84 6.34
C THR A 259 19.37 16.88 7.12
N LEU A 260 19.53 15.56 6.93
CA LEU A 260 18.68 14.51 7.53
C LEU A 260 18.78 14.46 9.07
N GLU A 261 19.94 14.83 9.63
CA GLU A 261 20.17 14.86 11.08
C GLU A 261 19.28 15.90 11.78
N HIS A 262 18.98 17.00 11.10
CA HIS A 262 18.16 18.10 11.60
C HIS A 262 16.70 17.99 11.09
N GLU A 263 16.54 17.82 9.78
CA GLU A 263 15.27 17.78 9.05
C GLU A 263 14.97 16.36 8.50
N PRO A 264 14.17 15.53 9.19
CA PRO A 264 13.74 14.24 8.64
C PRO A 264 12.97 14.41 7.33
N PHE A 265 13.37 13.69 6.29
CA PHE A 265 12.68 13.61 5.00
C PHE A 265 11.36 12.83 5.11
N TRP A 266 11.39 11.63 5.70
CA TRP A 266 10.21 10.84 5.99
C TRP A 266 9.66 11.23 7.36
N ARG A 267 8.51 11.91 7.37
CA ARG A 267 7.87 12.39 8.59
C ARG A 267 6.59 11.61 8.85
N PRO A 268 6.32 11.12 10.06
CA PRO A 268 5.06 10.47 10.35
C PRO A 268 3.94 11.51 10.35
N LEU A 269 2.91 11.22 9.57
CA LEU A 269 1.68 12.01 9.43
C LEU A 269 0.64 11.56 10.47
N ILE A 270 0.57 10.25 10.72
CA ILE A 270 -0.23 9.63 11.78
C ILE A 270 0.41 8.30 12.20
N SER A 271 0.29 7.97 13.48
CA SER A 271 0.57 6.65 14.05
C SER A 271 -0.63 6.16 14.87
N VAL A 272 -0.88 4.85 14.86
CA VAL A 272 -1.96 4.18 15.59
C VAL A 272 -1.36 2.96 16.29
N THR A 273 -1.18 3.05 17.61
CA THR A 273 -0.68 1.97 18.46
C THR A 273 -1.85 1.14 18.99
N VAL A 274 -1.81 -0.17 18.74
CA VAL A 274 -2.80 -1.18 19.19
C VAL A 274 -2.10 -2.31 19.95
N ALA A 275 -2.86 -3.02 20.79
CA ALA A 275 -2.31 -4.02 21.72
C ALA A 275 -1.60 -5.22 21.06
N THR A 276 -1.95 -5.61 19.82
CA THR A 276 -1.45 -6.84 19.19
C THR A 276 -1.19 -6.70 17.69
N ARG A 277 -0.32 -7.58 17.14
CA ARG A 277 0.02 -7.67 15.71
C ARG A 277 -1.17 -8.00 14.81
N PRO A 278 -2.10 -8.93 15.15
CA PRO A 278 -3.27 -9.19 14.31
C PRO A 278 -4.19 -7.98 14.12
N LEU A 279 -4.33 -7.13 15.15
CA LEU A 279 -5.04 -5.86 15.06
C LEU A 279 -4.33 -4.90 14.09
N GLY A 280 -3.04 -4.66 14.31
CA GLY A 280 -2.24 -3.76 13.48
C GLY A 280 -2.18 -4.19 12.01
N ALA A 281 -1.90 -5.48 11.77
CA ALA A 281 -1.88 -6.07 10.44
C ALA A 281 -3.23 -5.92 9.71
N THR A 282 -4.34 -5.97 10.44
CA THR A 282 -5.67 -5.75 9.86
C THR A 282 -5.91 -4.29 9.48
N ILE A 283 -5.53 -3.32 10.34
CA ILE A 283 -5.59 -1.89 9.98
C ILE A 283 -4.70 -1.63 8.77
N LEU A 284 -3.45 -2.12 8.76
CA LEU A 284 -2.50 -1.97 7.66
C LEU A 284 -3.09 -2.50 6.34
N ARG A 285 -3.69 -3.70 6.34
CA ARG A 285 -4.31 -4.27 5.14
C ARG A 285 -5.52 -3.44 4.67
N LEU A 286 -6.40 -3.01 5.59
CA LEU A 286 -7.65 -2.32 5.24
C LEU A 286 -7.50 -0.82 4.95
N CYS A 287 -6.45 -0.16 5.44
CA CYS A 287 -6.22 1.29 5.23
C CYS A 287 -5.54 1.61 3.88
N ARG A 288 -5.11 0.60 3.11
CA ARG A 288 -4.53 0.75 1.77
C ARG A 288 -5.57 1.04 0.67
N SER A 289 -6.87 0.82 0.95
CA SER A 289 -7.97 1.02 0.00
C SER A 289 -9.26 1.48 0.69
N LEU A 290 -10.26 1.89 -0.11
CA LEU A 290 -11.61 2.19 0.37
C LEU A 290 -12.31 0.93 0.94
N PRO A 291 -13.40 1.05 1.73
CA PRO A 291 -14.05 -0.08 2.42
C PRO A 291 -14.37 -1.34 1.58
N ARG A 292 -14.48 -1.18 0.26
CA ARG A 292 -14.82 -2.25 -0.71
C ARG A 292 -13.64 -2.69 -1.58
N GLY A 293 -12.41 -2.39 -1.17
CA GLY A 293 -11.17 -2.80 -1.86
C GLY A 293 -10.75 -1.91 -3.03
N LEU A 294 -11.51 -0.85 -3.36
CA LEU A 294 -11.16 0.07 -4.45
C LEU A 294 -9.93 0.92 -4.06
N PRO A 295 -8.81 0.90 -4.81
CA PRO A 295 -7.64 1.72 -4.50
C PRO A 295 -7.94 3.22 -4.58
N PHE A 296 -7.36 4.03 -3.69
CA PHE A 296 -7.62 5.48 -3.62
C PHE A 296 -7.33 6.22 -4.93
N TYR A 297 -6.30 5.83 -5.69
CA TYR A 297 -6.03 6.46 -6.99
C TYR A 297 -7.12 6.16 -8.03
N ALA A 298 -7.86 5.06 -7.87
CA ALA A 298 -8.92 4.65 -8.79
C ALA A 298 -10.26 5.36 -8.51
N SER A 299 -10.50 5.82 -7.28
CA SER A 299 -11.69 6.61 -6.91
C SER A 299 -11.59 8.11 -7.24
N ILE A 300 -10.38 8.65 -7.47
CA ILE A 300 -10.21 10.02 -7.96
C ILE A 300 -10.56 10.09 -9.46
N GLN A 301 -11.28 11.14 -9.89
CA GLN A 301 -11.64 11.34 -11.29
C GLN A 301 -10.39 11.53 -12.19
N PRO A 302 -10.38 11.05 -13.46
CA PRO A 302 -9.19 11.06 -14.30
C PRO A 302 -8.52 12.42 -14.49
N ASP A 303 -9.29 13.52 -14.56
CA ASP A 303 -8.74 14.86 -14.75
C ASP A 303 -8.16 15.46 -13.45
N ASP A 304 -8.73 15.11 -12.30
CA ASP A 304 -8.10 15.40 -11.01
C ASP A 304 -6.74 14.70 -10.85
N ARG A 305 -6.57 13.48 -11.39
CA ARG A 305 -5.27 12.75 -11.33
C ARG A 305 -4.13 13.49 -12.04
N LYS A 306 -4.44 14.31 -13.06
CA LYS A 306 -3.47 15.14 -13.78
C LYS A 306 -3.07 16.39 -12.96
N THR A 307 -3.88 16.78 -11.98
CA THR A 307 -3.77 18.07 -11.28
C THR A 307 -2.83 17.98 -10.07
N TYR A 308 -1.63 18.55 -10.21
CA TYR A 308 -0.57 18.60 -9.18
C TYR A 308 -1.03 19.16 -7.82
N LEU A 309 -2.06 20.02 -7.77
CA LEU A 309 -2.59 20.57 -6.51
C LEU A 309 -3.60 19.64 -5.82
N SER A 310 -4.58 19.08 -6.55
CA SER A 310 -5.67 18.31 -5.95
C SER A 310 -5.32 16.84 -5.70
N PHE A 311 -4.60 16.19 -6.61
CA PHE A 311 -4.32 14.75 -6.51
C PHE A 311 -3.59 14.33 -5.22
N PRO A 312 -2.40 14.86 -4.87
CA PRO A 312 -1.70 14.45 -3.65
C PRO A 312 -2.48 14.80 -2.37
N ALA A 313 -3.16 15.95 -2.35
CA ALA A 313 -3.98 16.35 -1.21
C ALA A 313 -5.17 15.40 -0.99
N ARG A 314 -5.87 14.99 -2.05
CA ARG A 314 -6.96 13.99 -1.95
C ARG A 314 -6.45 12.60 -1.59
N MET A 315 -5.31 12.18 -2.11
CA MET A 315 -4.67 10.90 -1.72
C MET A 315 -4.32 10.88 -0.23
N ARG A 316 -3.75 11.97 0.31
CA ARG A 316 -3.48 12.12 1.75
C ARG A 316 -4.76 12.07 2.57
N LEU A 317 -5.77 12.88 2.21
CA LEU A 317 -7.04 12.98 2.95
C LEU A 317 -7.82 11.66 2.96
N MET A 318 -7.90 10.93 1.84
CA MET A 318 -8.55 9.62 1.84
C MET A 318 -7.82 8.58 2.69
N ARG A 319 -6.47 8.61 2.74
CA ARG A 319 -5.71 7.74 3.65
C ARG A 319 -5.97 8.09 5.12
N LEU A 320 -5.95 9.38 5.48
CA LEU A 320 -6.24 9.87 6.83
C LEU A 320 -7.67 9.55 7.29
N GLN A 321 -8.66 9.83 6.44
CA GLN A 321 -10.05 9.46 6.69
C GLN A 321 -10.18 7.93 6.86
N ARG A 322 -9.59 7.14 5.97
CA ARG A 322 -9.73 5.68 6.00
C ARG A 322 -9.11 5.04 7.25
N ILE A 323 -7.95 5.52 7.69
CA ILE A 323 -7.35 5.02 8.93
C ILE A 323 -8.17 5.46 10.15
N ARG A 324 -8.74 6.68 10.16
CA ARG A 324 -9.66 7.15 11.22
C ARG A 324 -10.93 6.30 11.32
N GLU A 325 -11.64 6.11 10.22
CA GLU A 325 -12.81 5.21 10.10
C GLU A 325 -12.50 3.81 10.69
N LEU A 326 -11.36 3.23 10.31
CA LEU A 326 -10.94 1.90 10.74
C LEU A 326 -10.57 1.84 12.22
N THR A 327 -9.93 2.87 12.76
CA THR A 327 -9.54 2.94 14.18
C THR A 327 -10.76 3.12 15.07
N ILE A 328 -11.71 3.98 14.68
CA ILE A 328 -12.95 4.21 15.44
C ILE A 328 -13.85 2.98 15.39
N GLU A 329 -14.06 2.37 14.22
CA GLU A 329 -14.82 1.11 14.14
C GLU A 329 -14.11 -0.02 14.90
N LEU A 330 -12.77 -0.08 14.91
CA LEU A 330 -12.04 -1.03 15.77
C LEU A 330 -12.30 -0.78 17.25
N ALA A 331 -12.17 0.45 17.74
CA ALA A 331 -12.48 0.80 19.12
C ALA A 331 -13.89 0.35 19.51
N ARG A 332 -14.89 0.56 18.64
CA ARG A 332 -16.27 0.07 18.87
C ARG A 332 -16.35 -1.45 18.96
N ARG A 333 -15.60 -2.20 18.15
CA ARG A 333 -15.57 -3.67 18.26
C ARG A 333 -14.76 -4.18 19.47
N LEU A 334 -13.87 -3.37 20.04
CA LEU A 334 -13.19 -3.66 21.31
C LEU A 334 -14.10 -3.37 22.53
N GLU A 335 -14.88 -2.27 22.48
CA GLU A 335 -15.99 -1.98 23.41
C GLU A 335 -17.09 -3.05 23.39
N GLY A 336 -17.17 -3.86 22.33
CA GLY A 336 -18.14 -4.96 22.21
C GLY A 336 -19.40 -4.62 21.41
N TYR A 337 -19.47 -3.46 20.76
CA TYR A 337 -20.56 -3.17 19.81
C TYR A 337 -20.66 -4.27 18.75
N TYR A 338 -21.89 -4.64 18.39
CA TYR A 338 -22.21 -5.76 17.49
C TYR A 338 -21.70 -7.14 17.98
N GLY A 339 -21.48 -7.32 19.29
CA GLY A 339 -20.86 -8.52 19.88
C GLY A 339 -19.33 -8.48 19.87
N GLY A 340 -18.73 -7.39 19.38
CA GLY A 340 -17.30 -7.17 19.27
C GLY A 340 -16.60 -8.10 18.28
N ILE A 341 -15.32 -8.38 18.53
CA ILE A 341 -14.52 -9.27 17.69
C ILE A 341 -14.53 -10.69 18.25
N VAL A 342 -15.09 -11.63 17.49
CA VAL A 342 -15.02 -13.07 17.81
C VAL A 342 -13.68 -13.61 17.32
N GLY A 343 -12.97 -14.35 18.18
CA GLY A 343 -11.67 -14.97 17.89
C GLY A 343 -10.44 -14.14 18.24
N ILE A 344 -10.62 -12.89 18.72
CA ILE A 344 -9.51 -12.04 19.17
C ILE A 344 -8.83 -12.61 20.43
N ARG A 345 -7.52 -12.41 20.52
CA ARG A 345 -6.65 -12.76 21.65
C ARG A 345 -5.84 -11.54 22.08
N PHE A 346 -5.41 -11.55 23.33
CA PHE A 346 -4.47 -10.55 23.86
C PHE A 346 -3.21 -11.19 24.45
N ASN A 347 -3.26 -12.47 24.80
CA ASN A 347 -2.10 -13.31 25.07
C ASN A 347 -2.03 -14.48 24.09
N HIS A 348 -0.84 -14.97 23.78
CA HIS A 348 -0.65 -16.18 22.97
C HIS A 348 -1.21 -17.47 23.59
N GLU A 349 -1.40 -17.47 24.91
CA GLU A 349 -2.04 -18.56 25.66
C GLU A 349 -3.58 -18.56 25.53
N ASP A 350 -4.18 -17.41 25.20
CA ASP A 350 -5.61 -17.31 24.95
C ASP A 350 -5.98 -18.20 23.74
N ARG A 351 -7.11 -18.89 23.81
CA ARG A 351 -7.65 -19.60 22.62
C ARG A 351 -8.33 -18.61 21.69
N GLY A 352 -8.93 -17.58 22.26
CA GLY A 352 -9.53 -16.44 21.57
C GLY A 352 -11.04 -16.33 21.80
N ARG A 353 -11.56 -15.10 21.77
CA ARG A 353 -12.92 -14.78 22.24
C ARG A 353 -13.99 -15.65 21.57
N GLY A 354 -14.77 -16.36 22.38
CA GLY A 354 -15.82 -17.29 21.93
C GLY A 354 -15.36 -18.73 21.69
N VAL A 355 -14.05 -19.02 21.59
CA VAL A 355 -13.57 -20.42 21.49
C VAL A 355 -13.97 -21.16 22.76
N ARG A 356 -14.83 -22.19 22.63
CA ARG A 356 -15.46 -22.90 23.76
C ARG A 356 -16.15 -21.98 24.79
N GLY A 357 -16.56 -20.77 24.40
CA GLY A 357 -17.22 -19.77 25.26
C GLY A 357 -16.28 -18.77 25.97
N GLU A 358 -14.96 -18.91 25.80
CA GLU A 358 -13.92 -18.09 26.45
C GLU A 358 -14.14 -16.57 26.24
N ARG A 359 -14.26 -15.79 27.34
CA ARG A 359 -14.49 -14.33 27.36
C ARG A 359 -15.65 -13.83 26.46
N LEU A 360 -16.66 -14.67 26.17
CA LEU A 360 -17.76 -14.28 25.28
C LEU A 360 -18.80 -13.38 25.96
N ALA A 361 -19.12 -13.66 27.22
CA ALA A 361 -20.11 -12.89 28.00
C ALA A 361 -19.51 -11.65 28.69
N GLU A 362 -18.20 -11.66 28.95
CA GLU A 362 -17.48 -10.58 29.62
C GLU A 362 -17.05 -9.50 28.60
N PRO A 363 -17.03 -8.21 28.98
CA PRO A 363 -16.34 -7.17 28.22
C PRO A 363 -14.82 -7.40 28.25
N LEU A 364 -14.09 -6.79 27.31
CA LEU A 364 -12.63 -6.79 27.36
C LEU A 364 -12.13 -5.80 28.44
N PRO A 365 -11.06 -6.12 29.20
CA PRO A 365 -10.44 -5.17 30.11
C PRO A 365 -10.00 -3.87 29.41
N ASP A 366 -10.21 -2.74 30.07
CA ASP A 366 -9.98 -1.37 29.56
C ASP A 366 -8.57 -1.20 28.96
N GLU A 367 -7.55 -1.69 29.67
CA GLU A 367 -6.14 -1.69 29.24
C GLU A 367 -5.91 -2.33 27.86
N LEU A 368 -6.75 -3.30 27.48
CA LEU A 368 -6.69 -4.03 26.22
C LEU A 368 -7.60 -3.42 25.13
N ARG A 369 -8.45 -2.45 25.50
CA ARG A 369 -9.34 -1.70 24.60
C ARG A 369 -8.73 -0.38 24.13
N ILE A 370 -7.86 0.23 24.94
CA ILE A 370 -7.21 1.52 24.62
C ILE A 370 -6.41 1.44 23.31
N ILE A 371 -6.76 2.31 22.37
CA ILE A 371 -5.97 2.60 21.18
C ILE A 371 -5.33 3.97 21.36
N GLN A 372 -4.02 4.09 21.13
CA GLN A 372 -3.33 5.39 21.12
C GLN A 372 -3.11 5.87 19.69
N VAL A 373 -3.36 7.15 19.42
CA VAL A 373 -3.23 7.76 18.09
C VAL A 373 -2.31 8.98 18.18
N GLY A 374 -1.14 8.88 17.56
CA GLY A 374 -0.20 9.98 17.43
C GLY A 374 -0.51 10.82 16.18
N LEU A 375 -0.91 12.07 16.36
CA LEU A 375 -1.22 13.01 15.28
C LEU A 375 -0.05 13.97 15.04
N ALA A 376 0.35 14.13 13.77
CA ALA A 376 1.43 15.03 13.38
C ALA A 376 1.18 16.49 13.78
N ASN A 377 1.96 17.02 14.73
CA ASN A 377 1.90 18.42 15.14
C ASN A 377 2.17 19.37 13.94
N TRP A 378 3.02 18.91 13.00
CA TRP A 378 3.37 19.64 11.77
C TRP A 378 2.27 19.66 10.69
N TYR A 379 1.18 18.88 10.82
CA TYR A 379 0.10 18.83 9.83
C TYR A 379 -1.29 19.06 10.46
N ARG A 380 -1.76 20.32 10.43
CA ARG A 380 -3.15 20.71 10.75
C ARG A 380 -3.68 20.11 12.06
N TYR A 381 -2.81 19.98 13.05
CA TYR A 381 -3.03 19.17 14.26
C TYR A 381 -4.36 19.45 14.93
N GLU A 382 -4.68 20.72 15.20
CA GLU A 382 -5.93 21.16 15.83
C GLU A 382 -7.17 20.59 15.09
N ARG A 383 -7.24 20.79 13.77
CA ARG A 383 -8.38 20.36 12.96
C ARG A 383 -8.51 18.84 12.84
N GLU A 384 -7.40 18.10 12.70
CA GLU A 384 -7.50 16.63 12.69
C GLU A 384 -7.87 16.13 14.09
N ARG A 385 -7.31 16.71 15.16
CA ARG A 385 -7.67 16.39 16.55
C ARG A 385 -9.16 16.61 16.82
N GLU A 386 -9.72 17.77 16.46
CA GLU A 386 -11.15 18.07 16.58
C GLU A 386 -12.02 17.01 15.87
N LEU A 387 -11.64 16.58 14.67
CA LEU A 387 -12.35 15.54 13.92
C LEU A 387 -12.25 14.17 14.60
N TRP A 388 -11.10 13.81 15.15
CA TRP A 388 -10.92 12.58 15.92
C TRP A 388 -11.70 12.59 17.23
N GLU A 389 -11.67 13.69 18.00
CA GLU A 389 -12.44 13.84 19.25
C GLU A 389 -13.96 13.79 18.99
N LEU A 390 -14.44 14.44 17.93
CA LEU A 390 -15.85 14.43 17.54
C LEU A 390 -16.30 13.04 17.09
N GLU A 391 -15.60 12.42 16.13
CA GLU A 391 -16.01 11.11 15.59
C GLU A 391 -15.88 9.99 16.66
N ALA A 392 -14.92 10.05 17.58
CA ALA A 392 -14.80 9.12 18.70
C ALA A 392 -15.96 9.28 19.71
N LYS A 393 -16.31 10.53 20.04
CA LYS A 393 -17.43 10.85 20.93
C LYS A 393 -18.78 10.42 20.35
N ASP A 394 -19.02 10.68 19.07
CA ASP A 394 -20.23 10.23 18.36
C ASP A 394 -20.29 8.70 18.22
N ALA A 395 -19.13 8.03 18.11
CA ALA A 395 -19.03 6.58 18.12
C ALA A 395 -19.23 5.95 19.50
N GLY A 396 -19.08 6.72 20.58
CA GLY A 396 -19.17 6.27 21.97
C GLY A 396 -17.95 5.46 22.42
N VAL A 397 -16.74 5.91 22.09
CA VAL A 397 -15.46 5.23 22.39
C VAL A 397 -14.39 6.20 22.90
N ASP A 398 -13.45 5.69 23.70
CA ASP A 398 -12.24 6.43 24.10
C ASP A 398 -11.04 6.08 23.20
N ILE A 399 -10.24 7.08 22.86
CA ILE A 399 -9.05 6.98 21.99
C ILE A 399 -7.99 7.95 22.50
N GLY A 400 -6.81 7.43 22.88
CA GLY A 400 -5.71 8.21 23.42
C GLY A 400 -5.01 9.05 22.35
N LEU A 401 -5.54 10.24 22.08
CA LEU A 401 -4.99 11.20 21.11
C LEU A 401 -3.78 11.94 21.70
N LEU A 402 -2.63 11.84 21.02
CA LEU A 402 -1.38 12.48 21.43
C LEU A 402 -0.77 13.29 20.27
N PRO A 403 -0.21 14.49 20.52
CA PRO A 403 0.61 15.17 19.52
C PRO A 403 1.89 14.37 19.23
N MET A 404 2.46 14.56 18.03
CA MET A 404 3.64 13.82 17.57
C MET A 404 4.56 14.71 16.74
N ASP A 405 5.88 14.62 16.97
CA ASP A 405 6.89 15.40 16.25
C ASP A 405 7.22 14.84 14.85
N GLU A 406 8.05 15.57 14.08
CA GLU A 406 8.49 15.13 12.75
C GLU A 406 9.36 13.85 12.75
N ARG A 407 9.75 13.33 13.93
CA ARG A 407 10.58 12.13 14.13
C ARG A 407 9.79 10.95 14.70
N GLY A 408 8.48 11.11 14.93
CA GLY A 408 7.59 10.06 15.46
C GLY A 408 7.55 9.94 16.97
N ARG A 409 8.13 10.90 17.70
CA ARG A 409 8.06 10.94 19.16
C ARG A 409 6.73 11.56 19.58
N LYS A 410 5.96 10.83 20.39
CA LYS A 410 4.75 11.31 21.06
C LYS A 410 5.13 12.43 22.03
N LEU A 411 4.41 13.53 21.95
CA LEU A 411 4.55 14.69 22.81
C LEU A 411 3.45 14.66 23.89
N ASP A 412 3.73 15.26 25.04
CA ASP A 412 2.78 15.39 26.14
C ASP A 412 1.82 16.59 25.93
N SER A 413 1.11 16.99 26.98
CA SER A 413 0.26 18.20 26.99
C SER A 413 1.03 19.54 26.96
N THR A 414 2.32 19.57 27.32
CA THR A 414 3.16 20.78 27.29
C THR A 414 3.91 20.95 25.96
N GLY A 415 4.04 19.88 25.17
CA GLY A 415 4.80 19.83 23.93
C GLY A 415 6.20 19.22 24.08
N GLU A 416 6.54 18.72 25.27
CA GLU A 416 7.77 17.98 25.53
C GLU A 416 7.65 16.51 25.11
N VAL A 417 8.79 15.86 24.85
CA VAL A 417 8.82 14.44 24.45
C VAL A 417 8.56 13.56 25.68
N MET A 418 7.55 12.68 25.61
CA MET A 418 7.28 11.73 26.69
C MET A 418 8.48 10.78 26.88
N ALA A 419 8.85 10.53 28.14
CA ALA A 419 9.99 9.69 28.51
C ALA A 419 9.91 8.26 27.95
N GLY A 420 11.07 7.60 27.78
CA GLY A 420 11.17 6.23 27.28
C GLY A 420 11.12 6.07 25.75
N GLN A 421 11.06 7.15 24.98
CA GLN A 421 11.06 7.15 23.51
C GLN A 421 12.45 7.38 22.89
N GLU A 422 13.52 7.25 23.67
CA GLU A 422 14.89 7.42 23.22
C GLU A 422 15.33 6.27 22.30
N VAL A 423 15.89 6.61 21.13
CA VAL A 423 16.34 5.61 20.18
C VAL A 423 17.73 5.13 20.57
N VAL A 424 17.80 3.95 21.20
CA VAL A 424 19.07 3.26 21.48
C VAL A 424 19.75 2.88 20.16
N ASP A 425 20.90 3.49 19.88
CA ASP A 425 21.67 3.23 18.67
C ASP A 425 22.21 1.79 18.63
N GLY A 426 22.16 1.17 17.46
CA GLY A 426 22.44 -0.26 17.27
C GLY A 426 21.24 -1.19 17.48
N THR A 427 20.06 -0.68 17.88
CA THR A 427 18.82 -1.48 17.87
C THR A 427 18.53 -1.95 16.45
N ALA A 428 18.44 -3.27 16.26
CA ALA A 428 18.07 -3.85 14.97
C ALA A 428 16.66 -3.37 14.57
N ILE A 429 16.56 -2.72 13.41
CA ILE A 429 15.28 -2.29 12.85
C ILE A 429 14.55 -3.56 12.44
N TRP A 430 13.39 -3.82 13.05
CA TRP A 430 12.46 -4.81 12.54
C TRP A 430 11.86 -4.25 11.25
N GLU A 431 12.35 -4.74 10.11
CA GLU A 431 11.57 -4.66 8.88
C GLU A 431 10.47 -5.72 8.95
N PRO A 432 9.20 -5.37 8.68
CA PRO A 432 8.16 -6.38 8.55
C PRO A 432 8.52 -7.33 7.41
N GLU A 433 8.59 -8.63 7.69
CA GLU A 433 8.55 -9.64 6.63
C GLU A 433 7.30 -9.39 5.77
N ASP A 434 7.46 -9.39 4.44
CA ASP A 434 6.41 -8.95 3.52
C ASP A 434 5.20 -9.90 3.52
N MET A 435 4.26 -9.64 4.43
CA MET A 435 2.99 -10.38 4.62
C MET A 435 2.06 -10.37 3.38
N GLU A 436 2.49 -9.78 2.26
CA GLU A 436 1.77 -9.75 0.99
C GLU A 436 1.91 -11.08 0.24
N ASP A 437 3.06 -11.76 0.34
CA ASP A 437 3.30 -13.02 -0.38
C ASP A 437 2.63 -14.23 0.30
N GLU A 438 2.52 -14.23 1.64
CA GLU A 438 1.84 -15.30 2.40
C GLU A 438 0.43 -15.61 1.87
N GLU A 439 -0.32 -14.58 1.44
CA GLU A 439 -1.71 -14.77 1.03
C GLU A 439 -1.83 -15.61 -0.25
N ASN A 440 -0.82 -15.61 -1.13
CA ASN A 440 -0.81 -16.33 -2.42
C ASN A 440 -0.27 -17.78 -2.36
N GLU A 441 0.66 -18.09 -1.45
CA GLU A 441 1.28 -19.43 -1.42
C GLU A 441 0.39 -20.50 -0.78
N ASN A 442 -0.33 -20.15 0.28
CA ASN A 442 -1.04 -21.14 1.11
C ASN A 442 -2.28 -21.75 0.44
N ASP A 443 -3.02 -21.00 -0.39
CA ASP A 443 -4.21 -21.53 -1.09
C ASP A 443 -3.81 -22.65 -2.07
N LYS A 444 -2.66 -22.52 -2.74
CA LYS A 444 -2.06 -23.61 -3.52
C LYS A 444 -1.69 -24.80 -2.64
N SER A 445 -1.17 -24.56 -1.43
CA SER A 445 -0.70 -25.64 -0.55
C SER A 445 -1.84 -26.52 0.00
N GLU A 446 -3.05 -25.97 0.22
CA GLU A 446 -4.20 -26.81 0.63
C GLU A 446 -4.81 -27.58 -0.56
N GLU A 447 -4.72 -27.04 -1.79
CA GLU A 447 -5.05 -27.78 -3.02
C GLU A 447 -4.02 -28.91 -3.28
N TYR A 448 -2.72 -28.61 -3.15
CA TYR A 448 -1.66 -29.62 -3.25
C TYR A 448 -1.72 -30.65 -2.12
N ALA A 449 -2.04 -30.31 -0.88
CA ALA A 449 -2.21 -31.30 0.19
C ALA A 449 -3.38 -32.27 -0.07
N ALA A 450 -4.37 -31.89 -0.88
CA ALA A 450 -5.43 -32.79 -1.36
C ALA A 450 -5.00 -33.65 -2.57
N GLU A 451 -3.97 -33.24 -3.33
CA GLU A 451 -3.41 -33.96 -4.47
C GLU A 451 -2.20 -34.85 -4.12
N GLU A 452 -1.33 -34.44 -3.20
CA GLU A 452 -0.12 -35.16 -2.73
C GLU A 452 -0.46 -36.42 -1.93
N GLY A 453 -1.71 -36.55 -1.46
CA GLY A 453 -2.30 -37.84 -1.07
C GLY A 453 -2.43 -38.87 -2.22
N ARG A 454 -1.84 -38.59 -3.38
CA ARG A 454 -1.82 -39.38 -4.62
C ARG A 454 -0.45 -39.35 -5.34
N GLU A 455 0.68 -39.41 -4.63
CA GLU A 455 1.98 -39.67 -5.28
C GLU A 455 2.69 -40.96 -4.88
N THR A 456 2.88 -41.77 -5.93
CA THR A 456 3.95 -42.76 -6.15
C THR A 456 4.43 -43.59 -4.96
N ALA A 457 3.85 -44.78 -4.82
CA ALA A 457 4.56 -45.91 -4.23
C ALA A 457 5.91 -46.14 -4.94
N PRO A 458 6.96 -46.58 -4.22
CA PRO A 458 8.27 -46.84 -4.82
C PRO A 458 8.16 -47.94 -5.89
N LEU A 459 8.85 -47.76 -7.01
CA LEU A 459 8.99 -48.78 -8.05
C LEU A 459 9.92 -49.89 -7.55
N ASP A 460 9.33 -50.92 -6.96
CA ASP A 460 10.06 -52.04 -6.39
C ASP A 460 10.88 -52.80 -7.46
N GLY A 461 12.04 -53.31 -7.06
CA GLY A 461 13.11 -53.76 -7.95
C GLY A 461 12.82 -55.12 -8.58
N SER A 462 12.06 -55.14 -9.69
CA SER A 462 11.76 -56.36 -10.45
C SER A 462 13.04 -57.10 -10.85
N SER A 463 13.35 -58.17 -10.12
CA SER A 463 14.50 -59.05 -10.33
C SER A 463 14.58 -59.56 -11.77
N ARG A 464 15.74 -59.45 -12.41
CA ARG A 464 16.05 -60.22 -13.63
C ARG A 464 16.19 -61.69 -13.26
N GLY A 465 15.16 -62.48 -13.55
CA GLY A 465 15.26 -63.94 -13.52
C GLY A 465 15.85 -64.45 -14.83
N ASP A 466 17.03 -65.08 -14.77
CA ASP A 466 17.64 -65.72 -15.94
C ASP A 466 16.77 -66.85 -16.48
N LYS A 467 16.56 -66.87 -17.80
CA LYS A 467 15.99 -68.01 -18.51
C LYS A 467 17.09 -68.76 -19.25
N LYS A 468 17.36 -69.99 -18.81
CA LYS A 468 18.03 -70.99 -19.65
C LYS A 468 17.09 -71.44 -20.78
N VAL A 469 17.60 -71.39 -22.00
CA VAL A 469 17.47 -72.46 -23.01
C VAL A 469 18.88 -72.66 -23.56
#